data_AF-W4FH32-F1
#
_entry.id   AF-W4FH32-F1
#
_cell.length_a   1.000
_cell.length_b   1.000
_cell.length_c   1.000
_cell.angle_alpha   90.00
_cell.angle_beta   90.00
_cell.angle_gamma   90.00
#
_symmetry.space_group_name_H-M   'P 1'
#
loop_
_entity.id
_entity.type
_entity.pdbx_description
1 polymer ?
#
loop_
_entity_poly.entity_id
_entity_poly.type
_entity_poly.pdbx_seq_one_letter_code
_entity_poly.pdbx_strand_id
1 'polypeptide(L)'
;MCGIPVCVHCKMVGDHSAGDKGGHRLVSLLDAYEQSIKESAKPDPLIETRKAMIGTKLKQIRDRVMDIAANRQEVEVQVRRSMDVVLARLEEEAKAKMDLLRCEELELTRQVQQVEWADAFLASQRCQLAPVEFLAAWHLHKPLRVEQREFPVVHLASAESVKPDIQLLGRMQVVSGDGSGSHVLEGNDDDEGKRRDEEQHQVGGHVMSPKGKRIIEDVKNDLLKGGGGSRSPQKKGSLTTRAPSNPTNDKKDVWSTQLRREIGLDDATKPETNDVE
;
A
#
# COMPACT_ATOMS: atom_id res chain seq x y z
N MET A 1 -26.60 -57.43 2.26
CA MET A 1 -27.32 -57.11 3.51
C MET A 1 -28.08 -55.80 3.31
N CYS A 2 -29.39 -55.74 3.61
CA CYS A 2 -30.26 -54.63 3.18
C CYS A 2 -30.36 -53.41 4.12
N GLY A 3 -30.15 -53.56 5.43
CA GLY A 3 -30.16 -52.42 6.37
C GLY A 3 -31.52 -51.72 6.58
N ILE A 4 -32.63 -52.37 6.21
CA ILE A 4 -33.99 -51.79 6.26
C ILE A 4 -34.89 -52.69 7.13
N PRO A 5 -35.73 -52.13 8.01
CA PRO A 5 -36.70 -52.92 8.78
C PRO A 5 -37.81 -53.44 7.85
N VAL A 6 -38.17 -54.72 8.03
CA VAL A 6 -39.21 -55.40 7.24
C VAL A 6 -40.21 -56.10 8.16
N CYS A 7 -41.50 -56.01 7.84
CA CYS A 7 -42.54 -56.76 8.53
C CYS A 7 -42.66 -58.19 7.97
N VAL A 8 -43.43 -59.04 8.66
CA VAL A 8 -43.62 -60.45 8.28
C VAL A 8 -44.17 -60.60 6.86
N HIS A 9 -45.10 -59.74 6.45
CA HIS A 9 -45.68 -59.77 5.11
C HIS A 9 -44.63 -59.49 4.02
N CYS A 10 -43.80 -58.45 4.22
CA CYS A 10 -42.71 -58.11 3.30
C CYS A 10 -41.64 -59.20 3.20
N LYS A 11 -41.47 -60.02 4.25
CA LYS A 11 -40.54 -61.16 4.24
C LYS A 11 -41.11 -62.40 3.58
N MET A 12 -42.39 -62.70 3.82
CA MET A 12 -42.99 -63.97 3.39
C MET A 12 -43.57 -63.91 1.97
N VAL A 13 -44.03 -62.74 1.53
CA VAL A 13 -44.74 -62.57 0.24
C VAL A 13 -44.24 -61.35 -0.54
N GLY A 14 -43.65 -60.35 0.13
CA GLY A 14 -43.14 -59.13 -0.51
C GLY A 14 -41.69 -59.22 -1.00
N ASP A 15 -41.05 -58.06 -1.13
CA ASP A 15 -39.75 -57.86 -1.81
C ASP A 15 -38.54 -58.54 -1.14
N HIS A 16 -38.72 -59.19 0.02
CA HIS A 16 -37.69 -59.94 0.73
C HIS A 16 -38.01 -61.45 0.84
N SER A 17 -39.00 -61.92 0.07
CA SER A 17 -39.44 -63.32 -0.01
C SER A 17 -38.69 -64.15 -1.05
N ALA A 18 -38.19 -63.52 -2.13
CA ALA A 18 -37.53 -64.20 -3.25
C ALA A 18 -36.30 -63.43 -3.76
N GLY A 19 -35.47 -64.13 -4.54
CA GLY A 19 -34.25 -63.57 -5.12
C GLY A 19 -33.13 -63.33 -4.10
N ASP A 20 -32.20 -62.43 -4.44
CA ASP A 20 -30.98 -62.16 -3.66
C ASP A 20 -31.27 -61.67 -2.22
N LYS A 21 -32.43 -61.04 -2.01
CA LYS A 21 -32.90 -60.56 -0.70
C LYS A 21 -33.59 -61.63 0.15
N GLY A 22 -34.01 -62.74 -0.46
CA GLY A 22 -34.68 -63.87 0.20
C GLY A 22 -33.79 -64.55 1.24
N GLY A 23 -32.49 -64.66 0.95
CA GLY A 23 -31.49 -65.28 1.83
C GLY A 23 -30.88 -64.34 2.88
N HIS A 24 -31.27 -63.07 2.93
CA HIS A 24 -30.70 -62.12 3.90
C HIS A 24 -31.10 -62.48 5.35
N ARG A 25 -30.10 -62.53 6.24
CA ARG A 25 -30.27 -62.79 7.68
C ARG A 25 -31.14 -61.71 8.32
N LEU A 26 -32.16 -62.15 9.05
CA LEU A 26 -32.98 -61.30 9.90
C LEU A 26 -32.38 -61.19 11.30
N VAL A 27 -32.48 -60.00 11.88
CA VAL A 27 -32.09 -59.69 13.25
C VAL A 27 -33.30 -59.04 13.91
N SER A 28 -33.52 -59.26 15.21
CA SER A 28 -34.63 -58.59 15.90
C SER A 28 -34.42 -57.08 15.89
N LEU A 29 -35.51 -56.32 15.84
CA LEU A 29 -35.43 -54.86 15.77
C LEU A 29 -34.75 -54.28 17.03
N LEU A 30 -34.95 -54.90 18.19
CA LEU A 30 -34.31 -54.53 19.45
C LEU A 30 -32.79 -54.77 19.39
N ASP A 31 -32.35 -55.95 18.94
CA ASP A 31 -30.92 -56.27 18.84
C ASP A 31 -30.22 -55.38 17.80
N ALA A 32 -30.86 -55.13 16.65
CA ALA A 32 -30.34 -54.24 15.62
C ALA A 32 -30.25 -52.78 16.09
N TYR A 33 -31.24 -52.34 16.88
CA TYR A 33 -31.25 -51.01 17.49
C TYR A 33 -30.14 -50.87 18.54
N GLU A 34 -30.03 -51.81 19.49
CA GLU A 34 -28.97 -51.79 20.50
C GLU A 34 -27.57 -51.87 19.89
N GLN A 35 -27.39 -52.67 18.85
CA GLN A 35 -26.13 -52.76 18.11
C GLN A 35 -25.82 -51.43 17.41
N SER A 36 -26.80 -50.79 16.78
CA SER A 36 -26.62 -49.48 16.14
C SER A 36 -26.31 -48.37 17.14
N ILE A 37 -26.91 -48.40 18.34
CA ILE A 37 -26.57 -47.48 19.44
C ILE A 37 -25.13 -47.71 19.90
N LYS A 38 -24.71 -48.96 20.10
CA LYS A 38 -23.33 -49.30 20.49
C LYS A 38 -22.30 -48.93 19.42
N GLU A 39 -22.66 -49.04 18.14
CA GLU A 39 -21.79 -48.67 17.02
C GLU A 39 -21.71 -47.14 16.84
N SER A 40 -22.84 -46.44 16.88
CA SER A 40 -22.89 -44.97 16.75
C SER A 40 -22.32 -44.22 17.96
N ALA A 41 -22.34 -44.83 19.15
CA ALA A 41 -21.71 -44.26 20.34
C ALA A 41 -20.18 -44.31 20.30
N LYS A 42 -19.57 -45.13 19.42
CA LYS A 42 -18.12 -45.17 19.29
C LYS A 42 -17.65 -43.96 18.48
N PRO A 43 -16.70 -43.17 19.01
CA PRO A 43 -16.13 -42.07 18.25
C PRO A 43 -15.39 -42.61 17.02
N ASP A 44 -15.71 -42.07 15.85
CA ASP A 44 -15.02 -42.42 14.61
C ASP A 44 -13.67 -41.67 14.57
N PRO A 45 -12.53 -42.36 14.61
CA PRO A 45 -11.22 -41.73 14.60
C PRO A 45 -10.96 -40.90 13.33
N LEU A 46 -11.59 -41.24 12.19
CA LEU A 46 -11.49 -40.46 10.95
C LEU A 46 -12.23 -39.12 11.06
N ILE A 47 -13.40 -39.13 11.69
CA ILE A 47 -14.17 -37.91 11.95
C ILE A 47 -13.46 -37.01 12.97
N GLU A 48 -12.89 -37.58 14.03
CA GLU A 48 -12.11 -36.81 15.01
C GLU A 48 -10.84 -36.22 14.39
N THR A 49 -10.14 -36.98 13.55
CA THR A 49 -8.99 -36.46 12.78
C THR A 49 -9.42 -35.31 11.86
N ARG A 50 -10.57 -35.44 11.18
CA ARG A 50 -11.11 -34.38 10.32
C ARG A 50 -11.49 -33.14 11.12
N LYS A 51 -12.12 -33.27 12.28
CA LYS A 51 -12.43 -32.16 13.18
C LYS A 51 -11.15 -31.44 13.63
N ALA A 52 -10.09 -32.18 13.97
CA ALA A 52 -8.81 -31.61 14.35
C ALA A 52 -8.13 -30.84 13.20
N MET A 53 -8.19 -31.37 11.98
CA MET A 53 -7.69 -30.67 10.78
C MET A 53 -8.46 -29.37 10.52
N ILE A 54 -9.79 -29.42 10.62
CA ILE A 54 -10.65 -28.22 10.48
C ILE A 54 -10.32 -27.20 11.56
N GLY A 55 -10.16 -27.64 12.82
CA GLY A 55 -9.75 -26.78 13.93
C GLY A 55 -8.43 -26.06 13.67
N THR A 56 -7.44 -26.80 13.14
CA THR A 56 -6.13 -26.24 12.76
C THR A 56 -6.28 -25.20 11.64
N LYS A 57 -7.08 -25.49 10.61
CA LYS A 57 -7.33 -24.55 9.51
C LYS A 57 -8.05 -23.28 9.96
N LEU A 58 -9.05 -23.41 10.83
CA LEU A 58 -9.74 -22.26 11.42
C LEU A 58 -8.79 -21.40 12.25
N LYS A 59 -7.89 -22.03 13.02
CA LYS A 59 -6.86 -21.30 13.76
C LYS A 59 -5.94 -20.52 12.81
N GLN A 60 -5.43 -21.18 11.75
CA GLN A 60 -4.60 -20.53 10.74
C GLN A 60 -5.31 -19.32 10.10
N ILE A 61 -6.60 -19.43 9.80
CA ILE A 61 -7.38 -18.31 9.24
C ILE A 61 -7.48 -17.16 10.25
N ARG A 62 -7.78 -17.44 11.53
CA ARG A 62 -7.86 -16.40 12.56
C ARG A 62 -6.54 -15.68 12.75
N ASP A 63 -5.44 -16.44 12.81
CA ASP A 63 -4.09 -15.88 12.93
C ASP A 63 -3.79 -14.95 11.73
N ARG A 64 -4.14 -15.36 10.50
CA ARG A 64 -3.99 -14.51 9.29
C ARG A 64 -4.84 -13.25 9.32
N VAL A 65 -6.07 -13.32 9.84
CA VAL A 65 -6.91 -12.12 10.01
C VAL A 65 -6.27 -11.14 10.97
N MET A 66 -5.67 -11.62 12.06
CA MET A 66 -4.93 -10.79 13.01
C MET A 66 -3.69 -10.17 12.36
N ASP A 67 -2.92 -10.95 11.60
CA ASP A 67 -1.73 -10.46 10.88
C ASP A 67 -2.10 -9.34 9.89
N ILE A 68 -3.18 -9.52 9.13
CA ILE A 68 -3.68 -8.50 8.18
C ILE A 68 -4.14 -7.24 8.91
N ALA A 69 -4.82 -7.38 10.05
CA ALA A 69 -5.25 -6.24 10.85
C ALA A 69 -4.05 -5.45 11.41
N ALA A 70 -3.02 -6.15 11.90
CA ALA A 70 -1.79 -5.53 12.38
C ALA A 70 -1.04 -4.81 11.26
N ASN A 71 -0.88 -5.46 10.10
CA ASN A 71 -0.27 -4.85 8.91
C ASN A 71 -1.02 -3.59 8.47
N ARG A 72 -2.35 -3.66 8.38
CA ARG A 72 -3.17 -2.48 8.05
C ARG A 72 -2.88 -1.32 9.00
N GLN A 73 -2.85 -1.58 10.31
CA GLN A 73 -2.60 -0.54 11.30
C GLN A 73 -1.20 0.07 11.15
N GLU A 74 -0.19 -0.75 10.87
CA GLU A 74 1.17 -0.29 10.61
C GLU A 74 1.25 0.59 9.37
N VAL A 75 0.66 0.15 8.25
CA VAL A 75 0.60 0.92 7.00
C VAL A 75 -0.17 2.23 7.20
N GLU A 76 -1.28 2.21 7.95
CA GLU A 76 -2.06 3.41 8.26
C GLU A 76 -1.23 4.43 9.05
N VAL A 77 -0.49 3.97 10.06
CA VAL A 77 0.43 4.83 10.83
C VAL A 77 1.52 5.40 9.93
N GLN A 78 2.08 4.61 9.01
CA GLN A 78 3.09 5.07 8.06
C GLN A 78 2.53 6.15 7.11
N VAL A 79 1.34 5.93 6.55
CA VAL A 79 0.62 6.86 5.66
C VAL A 79 0.35 8.19 6.34
N ARG A 80 -0.15 8.15 7.59
CA ARG A 80 -0.40 9.38 8.36
C ARG A 80 0.89 10.14 8.63
N ARG A 81 1.95 9.45 9.07
CA ARG A 81 3.27 10.08 9.29
C ARG A 81 3.83 10.73 8.02
N SER A 82 3.74 10.05 6.88
CA SER A 82 4.20 10.66 5.61
C SER A 82 3.37 11.89 5.24
N MET A 83 2.07 11.86 5.47
CA MET A 83 1.20 13.01 5.24
C MET A 83 1.56 14.18 6.16
N ASP A 84 1.79 13.93 7.46
CA ASP A 84 2.17 14.97 8.43
C ASP A 84 3.48 15.65 8.02
N VAL A 85 4.47 14.89 7.56
CA VAL A 85 5.75 15.43 7.07
C VAL A 85 5.55 16.29 5.82
N VAL A 86 4.74 15.83 4.87
CA VAL A 86 4.46 16.58 3.63
C VAL A 86 3.69 17.87 3.94
N LEU A 87 2.72 17.83 4.85
CA LEU A 87 1.97 19.01 5.28
C LEU A 87 2.87 20.03 5.99
N ALA A 88 3.73 19.57 6.89
CA ALA A 88 4.70 20.45 7.55
C ALA A 88 5.62 21.13 6.52
N ARG A 89 6.06 20.40 5.50
CA ARG A 89 6.91 20.97 4.43
C ARG A 89 6.15 21.96 3.55
N LEU A 90 4.89 21.68 3.24
CA LEU A 90 4.00 22.60 2.52
C LEU A 90 3.85 23.91 3.29
N GLU A 91 3.59 23.83 4.60
CA GLU A 91 3.46 25.02 5.47
C GLU A 91 4.76 25.81 5.54
N GLU A 92 5.91 25.14 5.68
CA GLU A 92 7.23 25.78 5.69
C GLU A 92 7.52 26.53 4.38
N GLU A 93 7.28 25.90 3.23
CA GLU A 93 7.53 26.48 1.91
C GLU A 93 6.60 27.67 1.63
N ALA A 94 5.31 27.52 1.96
CA ALA A 94 4.33 28.61 1.84
C ALA A 94 4.72 29.78 2.72
N LYS A 95 5.10 29.51 3.98
CA LYS A 95 5.52 30.54 4.92
C LYS A 95 6.77 31.27 4.43
N ALA A 96 7.79 30.56 3.96
CA ALA A 96 9.02 31.17 3.46
C ALA A 96 8.73 32.14 2.30
N LYS A 97 7.88 31.74 1.34
CA LYS A 97 7.46 32.60 0.24
C LYS A 97 6.66 33.82 0.70
N MET A 98 5.73 33.64 1.64
CA MET A 98 4.95 34.76 2.20
C MET A 98 5.82 35.74 3.00
N ASP A 99 6.77 35.22 3.80
CA ASP A 99 7.66 36.05 4.61
C ASP A 99 8.56 36.91 3.72
N LEU A 100 9.03 36.38 2.58
CA LEU A 100 9.78 37.16 1.58
C LEU A 100 8.95 38.32 1.02
N LEU A 101 7.72 38.05 0.58
CA LEU A 101 6.81 39.08 0.07
C LEU A 101 6.50 40.14 1.14
N ARG A 102 6.30 39.71 2.39
CA ARG A 102 6.02 40.60 3.51
C ARG A 102 7.21 41.47 3.88
N CYS A 103 8.43 40.95 3.81
CA CYS A 103 9.64 41.75 3.99
C CYS A 103 9.73 42.88 2.96
N GLU A 104 9.41 42.57 1.70
CA GLU A 104 9.42 43.56 0.62
C GLU A 104 8.31 44.61 0.81
N GLU A 105 7.09 44.18 1.14
CA GLU A 105 5.98 45.08 1.49
C GLU A 105 6.36 46.05 2.63
N LEU A 106 6.98 45.53 3.69
CA LEU A 106 7.42 46.33 4.83
C LEU A 106 8.48 47.36 4.45
N GLU A 107 9.47 46.98 3.64
CA GLU A 107 10.53 47.91 3.21
C GLU A 107 9.99 49.00 2.28
N LEU A 108 9.11 48.65 1.33
CA LEU A 108 8.46 49.62 0.46
C LEU A 108 7.59 50.59 1.28
N THR A 109 6.84 50.05 2.26
CA THR A 109 6.04 50.87 3.17
C THR A 109 6.91 51.83 3.98
N ARG A 110 8.05 51.36 4.49
CA ARG A 110 9.02 52.18 5.23
C ARG A 110 9.58 53.31 4.36
N GLN A 111 9.92 53.02 3.10
CA GLN A 111 10.43 54.01 2.14
C GLN A 111 9.40 55.10 1.85
N VAL A 112 8.14 54.72 1.61
CA VAL A 112 7.03 55.68 1.41
C VAL A 112 6.89 56.57 2.64
N GLN A 113 6.81 55.99 3.83
CA GLN A 113 6.69 56.74 5.09
C GLN A 113 7.88 57.69 5.30
N GLN A 114 9.09 57.30 4.94
CA GLN A 114 10.27 58.15 5.05
C GLN A 114 10.18 59.37 4.12
N VAL A 115 9.69 59.20 2.89
CA VAL A 115 9.49 60.30 1.94
C VAL A 115 8.40 61.25 2.44
N GLU A 116 7.24 60.71 2.84
CA GLU A 116 6.13 61.49 3.39
C GLU A 116 6.56 62.29 4.63
N TRP A 117 7.33 61.66 5.53
CA TRP A 117 7.87 62.33 6.70
C TRP A 117 8.81 63.48 6.33
N ALA A 118 9.73 63.26 5.38
CA ALA A 118 10.65 64.30 4.92
C ALA A 118 9.91 65.48 4.27
N ASP A 119 8.81 65.21 3.56
CA ASP A 119 7.93 66.22 2.97
C ASP A 119 7.19 67.03 4.03
N ALA A 120 6.57 66.35 5.00
CA ALA A 120 5.87 66.98 6.09
C ALA A 120 6.81 67.84 6.96
N PHE A 121 8.02 67.34 7.23
CA PHE A 121 9.04 68.05 8.00
C PHE A 121 9.55 69.30 7.26
N LEU A 122 9.79 69.20 5.95
CA LEU A 122 10.18 70.38 5.18
C LEU A 122 9.03 71.41 5.11
N ALA A 123 7.78 70.96 5.02
CA ALA A 123 6.62 71.84 5.05
C ALA A 123 6.49 72.56 6.40
N SER A 124 6.73 71.88 7.52
CA SER A 124 6.71 72.51 8.84
C SER A 124 7.82 73.56 9.00
N GLN A 125 9.04 73.26 8.52
CA GLN A 125 10.16 74.21 8.52
C GLN A 125 9.85 75.47 7.70
N ARG A 126 9.18 75.34 6.54
CA ARG A 126 8.76 76.50 5.73
C ARG A 126 7.81 77.43 6.48
N CYS A 127 6.94 76.88 7.34
CA CYS A 127 5.96 77.66 8.08
C CYS A 127 6.51 78.25 9.37
N GLN A 128 7.54 77.65 9.97
CA GLN A 128 7.98 77.97 11.33
C GLN A 128 9.29 78.75 11.38
N LEU A 129 10.21 78.56 10.42
CA LEU A 129 11.53 79.18 10.45
C LEU A 129 11.52 80.58 9.83
N ALA A 130 12.37 81.46 10.35
CA ALA A 130 12.63 82.74 9.69
C ALA A 130 13.33 82.52 8.32
N PRO A 131 13.25 83.46 7.36
CA PRO A 131 13.75 83.25 6.00
C PRO A 131 15.22 82.80 5.92
N VAL A 132 16.11 83.37 6.75
CA VAL A 132 17.54 83.03 6.75
C VAL A 132 17.78 81.62 7.30
N GLU A 133 17.07 81.24 8.36
CA GLU A 133 17.16 79.91 8.99
C GLU A 133 16.59 78.83 8.05
N PHE A 134 15.49 79.14 7.37
CA PHE A 134 14.91 78.25 6.37
C PHE A 134 15.87 78.01 5.19
N LEU A 135 16.56 79.05 4.70
CA LEU A 135 17.55 78.87 3.63
C LEU A 135 18.67 77.91 4.04
N ALA A 136 19.18 78.04 5.27
CA ALA A 136 20.18 77.12 5.80
C ALA A 136 19.65 75.67 5.91
N ALA A 137 18.45 75.48 6.45
CA ALA A 137 17.80 74.17 6.54
C ALA A 137 17.53 73.55 5.15
N TRP A 138 17.12 74.38 4.17
CA TRP A 138 16.89 73.95 2.80
C TRP A 138 18.16 73.47 2.11
N HIS A 139 19.31 74.13 2.34
CA HIS A 139 20.59 73.68 1.82
C HIS A 139 20.98 72.28 2.32
N LEU A 140 20.57 71.92 3.54
CA LEU A 140 20.74 70.56 4.09
C LEU A 140 19.71 69.56 3.54
N HIS A 141 18.48 70.00 3.27
CA HIS A 141 17.43 69.15 2.70
C HIS A 141 17.65 68.79 1.22
N LYS A 142 18.28 69.68 0.44
CA LYS A 142 18.56 69.43 -0.98
C LYS A 142 19.26 68.09 -1.26
N PRO A 143 20.42 67.77 -0.64
CA PRO A 143 21.09 66.50 -0.88
C PRO A 143 20.24 65.30 -0.47
N LEU A 144 19.51 65.38 0.66
CA LEU A 144 18.60 64.32 1.09
C LEU A 144 17.51 64.03 0.05
N ARG A 145 16.96 65.05 -0.61
CA ARG A 145 15.95 64.86 -1.66
C ARG A 145 16.54 64.32 -2.96
N VAL A 146 17.78 64.68 -3.27
CA VAL A 146 18.52 64.10 -4.39
C VAL A 146 18.72 62.61 -4.14
N GLU A 147 19.17 62.24 -2.93
CA GLU A 147 19.31 60.85 -2.50
C GLU A 147 17.97 60.12 -2.57
N GLN A 148 16.87 60.65 -2.04
CA GLN A 148 15.55 60.02 -2.11
C GLN A 148 15.06 59.75 -3.55
N ARG A 149 15.42 60.61 -4.51
CA ARG A 149 15.05 60.43 -5.93
C ARG A 149 15.94 59.41 -6.61
N GLU A 150 17.22 59.40 -6.27
CA GLU A 150 18.25 58.56 -6.90
C GLU A 150 18.37 57.20 -6.22
N PHE A 151 17.84 57.06 -5.02
CA PHE A 151 17.75 55.79 -4.33
C PHE A 151 16.84 54.87 -5.15
N PRO A 152 17.36 53.77 -5.68
CA PRO A 152 16.54 52.85 -6.45
C PRO A 152 15.45 52.31 -5.53
N VAL A 153 14.20 52.29 -6.02
CA VAL A 153 13.18 51.42 -5.44
C VAL A 153 13.79 50.04 -5.55
N VAL A 154 14.21 49.48 -4.42
CA VAL A 154 14.94 48.21 -4.40
C VAL A 154 13.98 47.18 -4.96
N HIS A 155 14.16 46.82 -6.23
CA HIS A 155 13.73 45.55 -6.76
C HIS A 155 14.62 44.53 -6.07
N LEU A 156 14.27 44.19 -4.82
CA LEU A 156 14.67 42.90 -4.30
C LEU A 156 14.17 41.95 -5.38
N ALA A 157 15.04 41.10 -5.93
CA ALA A 157 14.65 40.12 -6.95
C ALA A 157 13.67 39.06 -6.37
N SER A 158 12.88 39.42 -5.35
CA SER A 158 12.16 38.59 -4.41
C SER A 158 10.69 38.49 -4.78
N ALA A 159 9.95 39.60 -4.95
CA ALA A 159 8.54 39.48 -5.29
C ALA A 159 8.28 38.88 -6.67
N GLU A 160 9.02 39.32 -7.71
CA GLU A 160 8.83 38.78 -9.06
C GLU A 160 9.33 37.34 -9.23
N SER A 161 10.27 36.91 -8.37
CA SER A 161 10.77 35.53 -8.39
C SER A 161 9.86 34.57 -7.61
N VAL A 162 9.12 35.06 -6.62
CA VAL A 162 8.17 34.27 -5.83
C VAL A 162 6.91 33.99 -6.66
N LYS A 163 6.74 32.73 -7.06
CA LYS A 163 5.56 32.26 -7.81
C LYS A 163 4.66 31.38 -6.94
N PRO A 164 3.34 31.34 -7.23
CA PRO A 164 2.40 30.43 -6.60
C PRO A 164 2.48 29.03 -7.23
N ASP A 165 3.65 28.41 -7.16
CA ASP A 165 3.99 27.15 -7.85
C ASP A 165 4.31 26.00 -6.89
N ILE A 166 3.81 26.06 -5.65
CA ILE A 166 3.93 24.92 -4.73
C ILE A 166 3.07 23.77 -5.26
N GLN A 167 3.72 22.65 -5.56
CA GLN A 167 3.09 21.47 -6.13
C GLN A 167 3.48 20.23 -5.32
N LEU A 168 2.53 19.32 -5.15
CA LEU A 168 2.79 18.00 -4.61
C LEU A 168 3.20 17.06 -5.75
N LEU A 169 4.47 16.64 -5.76
CA LEU A 169 4.99 15.68 -6.75
C LEU A 169 5.16 14.29 -6.12
N GLY A 170 4.71 13.26 -6.83
CA GLY A 170 4.75 11.86 -6.38
C GLY A 170 3.37 11.32 -5.97
N ARG A 171 3.21 9.98 -6.00
CA ARG A 171 1.95 9.31 -5.64
C ARG A 171 2.14 8.42 -4.41
N MET A 172 1.31 8.60 -3.39
CA MET A 172 1.16 7.61 -2.32
C MET A 172 0.19 6.52 -2.80
N GLN A 173 0.69 5.30 -3.02
CA GLN A 173 -0.10 4.17 -3.47
C GLN A 173 0.11 2.97 -2.54
N VAL A 174 -1.00 2.39 -2.06
CA VAL A 174 -0.99 1.12 -1.34
C VAL A 174 -1.21 0.00 -2.34
N VAL A 175 -0.27 -0.94 -2.43
CA VAL A 175 -0.35 -2.11 -3.32
C VAL A 175 -0.35 -3.39 -2.51
N SER A 176 -1.15 -4.37 -2.94
CA SER A 176 -1.07 -5.73 -2.41
C SER A 176 -0.03 -6.54 -3.18
N GLY A 177 0.73 -7.40 -2.50
CA GLY A 177 1.88 -8.12 -3.06
C GLY A 177 1.59 -9.02 -4.27
N ASP A 178 0.32 -9.35 -4.53
CA ASP A 178 -0.10 -10.22 -5.64
C ASP A 178 -0.52 -9.44 -6.90
N GLY A 179 -0.45 -8.11 -6.88
CA GLY A 179 -0.79 -7.24 -8.00
C GLY A 179 0.38 -7.05 -8.97
N SER A 180 0.51 -7.95 -9.94
CA SER A 180 1.27 -7.66 -11.17
C SER A 180 0.74 -6.37 -11.80
N GLY A 181 1.58 -5.31 -11.83
CA GLY A 181 1.43 -4.13 -12.69
C GLY A 181 0.10 -3.36 -12.56
N SER A 182 0.08 -2.31 -11.74
CA SER A 182 -0.98 -1.29 -11.83
C SER A 182 -0.93 -0.63 -13.21
N HIS A 183 -1.79 -1.08 -14.12
CA HIS A 183 -2.23 -0.32 -15.29
C HIS A 183 -2.89 0.96 -14.76
N VAL A 184 -2.20 2.08 -14.88
CA VAL A 184 -2.75 3.41 -14.61
C VAL A 184 -3.79 3.65 -15.69
N LEU A 185 -5.07 3.56 -15.33
CA LEU A 185 -6.11 4.22 -16.10
C LEU A 185 -6.04 5.69 -15.71
N GLU A 186 -5.38 6.48 -16.56
CA GLU A 186 -5.57 7.92 -16.58
C GLU A 186 -7.05 8.17 -16.89
N GLY A 187 -7.76 8.80 -15.96
CA GLY A 187 -9.06 9.38 -16.22
C GLY A 187 -8.86 10.58 -17.12
N ASN A 188 -9.12 10.41 -18.42
CA ASN A 188 -9.41 11.53 -19.30
C ASN A 188 -10.78 12.09 -18.89
N ASP A 189 -10.77 13.12 -18.06
CA ASP A 189 -11.82 14.12 -18.09
C ASP A 189 -11.55 14.97 -19.35
N ASP A 190 -12.33 14.75 -20.41
CA ASP A 190 -12.79 15.78 -21.34
C ASP A 190 -13.77 15.19 -22.38
N ASP A 191 -14.80 16.00 -22.65
CA ASP A 191 -15.66 16.03 -23.83
C ASP A 191 -17.06 15.38 -23.78
N GLU A 192 -18.02 16.19 -23.35
CA GLU A 192 -19.43 16.05 -23.73
C GLU A 192 -19.63 16.34 -25.22
N GLY A 193 -20.06 15.33 -25.96
CA GLY A 193 -21.20 15.49 -26.87
C GLY A 193 -20.95 15.29 -28.37
N LYS A 194 -21.29 14.10 -28.90
CA LYS A 194 -22.25 13.97 -30.02
C LYS A 194 -22.63 12.51 -30.29
N ARG A 195 -23.94 12.28 -30.43
CA ARG A 195 -24.55 11.04 -30.95
C ARG A 195 -24.26 10.85 -32.44
N ARG A 196 -24.01 9.60 -32.87
CA ARG A 196 -24.81 8.88 -33.89
C ARG A 196 -24.34 7.44 -34.09
N ASP A 197 -25.33 6.59 -34.31
CA ASP A 197 -25.28 5.15 -34.54
C ASP A 197 -24.56 4.77 -35.85
N GLU A 198 -23.90 3.61 -35.88
CA GLU A 198 -24.08 2.58 -36.93
C GLU A 198 -23.32 1.28 -36.56
N GLU A 199 -24.00 0.16 -36.79
CA GLU A 199 -23.56 -1.22 -36.54
C GLU A 199 -22.34 -1.64 -37.38
N GLN A 200 -21.47 -2.47 -36.81
CA GLN A 200 -20.92 -3.65 -37.48
C GLN A 200 -20.28 -4.63 -36.50
N HIS A 201 -20.85 -5.84 -36.46
CA HIS A 201 -20.29 -7.04 -35.83
C HIS A 201 -18.99 -7.46 -36.53
N GLN A 202 -17.93 -7.72 -35.75
CA GLN A 202 -16.93 -8.72 -36.15
C GLN A 202 -16.22 -9.34 -34.94
N VAL A 203 -16.32 -10.67 -34.90
CA VAL A 203 -15.75 -11.58 -33.90
C VAL A 203 -14.30 -11.90 -34.26
N GLY A 204 -13.38 -11.75 -33.30
CA GLY A 204 -12.01 -12.26 -33.39
C GLY A 204 -11.07 -11.49 -32.46
N GLY A 205 -10.11 -12.07 -31.75
CA GLY A 205 -9.74 -13.45 -31.52
C GLY A 205 -8.77 -13.42 -30.33
N HIS A 206 -9.00 -14.24 -29.32
CA HIS A 206 -8.14 -14.30 -28.15
C HIS A 206 -6.82 -15.00 -28.51
N VAL A 207 -5.75 -14.21 -28.72
CA VAL A 207 -4.40 -14.74 -28.97
C VAL A 207 -3.79 -15.19 -27.65
N MET A 208 -3.84 -16.48 -27.35
CA MET A 208 -3.17 -17.04 -26.16
C MET A 208 -1.64 -16.97 -26.31
N SER A 209 -0.99 -16.47 -25.26
CA SER A 209 0.47 -16.43 -25.09
C SER A 209 1.12 -17.82 -25.22
N PRO A 210 2.34 -17.96 -25.78
CA PRO A 210 3.04 -19.23 -25.98
C PRO A 210 3.15 -20.12 -24.73
N LYS A 211 3.14 -19.52 -23.52
CA LYS A 211 3.15 -20.25 -22.25
C LYS A 211 1.80 -20.91 -21.93
N GLY A 212 0.68 -20.29 -22.33
CA GLY A 212 -0.66 -20.83 -22.12
C GLY A 212 -0.98 -22.05 -22.98
N LYS A 213 -0.38 -22.13 -24.17
CA LYS A 213 -0.53 -23.28 -25.08
C LYS A 213 0.12 -24.56 -24.52
N ARG A 214 1.31 -24.44 -23.90
CA ARG A 214 2.02 -25.59 -23.31
C ARG A 214 1.28 -26.22 -22.12
N ILE A 215 0.70 -25.38 -21.25
CA ILE A 215 -0.03 -25.86 -20.07
C ILE A 215 -1.26 -26.69 -20.47
N ILE A 216 -1.96 -26.27 -21.54
CA ILE A 216 -3.15 -26.99 -22.03
C ILE A 216 -2.76 -28.30 -22.71
N GLU A 217 -1.64 -28.34 -23.44
CA GLU A 217 -1.12 -29.57 -24.05
C GLU A 217 -0.67 -30.59 -22.99
N ASP A 218 -0.03 -30.15 -21.92
CA ASP A 218 0.43 -31.01 -20.82
C ASP A 218 -0.76 -31.61 -20.04
N VAL A 219 -1.78 -30.80 -19.73
CA VAL A 219 -3.01 -31.27 -19.06
C VAL A 219 -3.80 -32.24 -19.95
N LYS A 220 -3.86 -31.98 -21.26
CA LYS A 220 -4.54 -32.88 -22.21
C LYS A 220 -3.81 -34.22 -22.35
N ASN A 221 -2.48 -34.22 -22.33
CA ASN A 221 -1.67 -35.44 -22.41
C ASN A 221 -1.75 -36.29 -21.13
N ASP A 222 -1.88 -35.66 -19.96
CA ASP A 222 -2.11 -36.37 -18.69
C ASP A 222 -3.50 -37.00 -18.61
N LEU A 223 -4.53 -36.31 -19.13
CA LEU A 223 -5.89 -36.85 -19.20
C LEU A 223 -6.03 -38.02 -20.17
N LEU A 224 -5.26 -38.04 -21.26
CA LEU A 224 -5.28 -39.14 -22.24
C LEU A 224 -4.46 -40.37 -21.82
N LYS A 225 -3.50 -40.22 -20.89
CA LYS A 225 -2.68 -41.33 -20.37
C LYS A 225 -3.25 -42.01 -19.12
N GLY A 226 -4.32 -41.47 -18.53
CA GLY A 226 -4.95 -41.98 -17.30
C GLY A 226 -5.91 -43.17 -17.47
N GLY A 227 -5.85 -43.91 -18.58
CA GLY A 227 -6.77 -45.02 -18.89
C GLY A 227 -6.07 -46.36 -19.08
N GLY A 228 -5.76 -47.06 -17.98
CA GLY A 228 -5.51 -48.51 -17.99
C GLY A 228 -4.18 -48.95 -17.38
N GLY A 229 -4.24 -49.82 -16.36
CA GLY A 229 -3.11 -50.66 -15.96
C GLY A 229 -2.91 -50.81 -14.46
N SER A 230 -3.41 -51.91 -13.91
CA SER A 230 -3.15 -52.43 -12.57
C SER A 230 -1.65 -52.71 -12.34
N ARG A 231 -1.09 -52.35 -11.17
CA ARG A 231 0.02 -53.08 -10.52
C ARG A 231 0.27 -52.71 -9.05
N SER A 232 0.45 -53.76 -8.26
CA SER A 232 0.64 -53.84 -6.81
C SER A 232 2.01 -53.33 -6.30
N PRO A 233 2.23 -53.21 -4.96
CA PRO A 233 3.29 -52.40 -4.36
C PRO A 233 4.60 -53.17 -4.12
N GLN A 234 5.74 -52.50 -4.26
CA GLN A 234 7.04 -52.99 -3.77
C GLN A 234 7.61 -52.09 -2.67
N LYS A 235 7.77 -52.71 -1.50
CA LYS A 235 8.69 -52.32 -0.41
C LYS A 235 10.14 -52.49 -0.86
N LYS A 236 11.00 -51.55 -0.45
CA LYS A 236 12.43 -51.61 -0.02
C LYS A 236 12.78 -50.14 0.31
N GLY A 237 13.21 -49.72 1.50
CA GLY A 237 14.14 -50.31 2.45
C GLY A 237 15.54 -49.74 2.21
N SER A 238 15.93 -48.68 2.93
CA SER A 238 17.19 -48.59 3.69
C SER A 238 17.63 -47.15 3.99
N LEU A 239 17.65 -46.89 5.29
CA LEU A 239 18.50 -46.02 6.10
C LEU A 239 19.90 -45.74 5.51
N THR A 240 20.30 -44.46 5.47
CA THR A 240 21.66 -44.00 5.81
C THR A 240 21.62 -42.60 6.44
N THR A 241 22.33 -42.50 7.56
CA THR A 241 22.58 -41.32 8.38
C THR A 241 23.56 -40.35 7.72
N ARG A 242 23.30 -39.03 7.83
CA ARG A 242 24.33 -37.99 8.00
C ARG A 242 23.71 -36.62 8.25
N ALA A 243 24.15 -35.95 9.32
CA ALA A 243 24.04 -34.52 9.57
C ALA A 243 25.47 -34.00 9.86
N PRO A 244 25.75 -32.69 9.91
CA PRO A 244 25.04 -31.53 9.34
C PRO A 244 25.98 -30.67 8.46
N SER A 245 25.45 -29.77 7.63
CA SER A 245 26.23 -28.64 7.12
C SER A 245 25.38 -27.38 7.11
N ASN A 246 25.83 -26.42 7.90
CA ASN A 246 25.36 -25.05 8.04
C ASN A 246 25.62 -24.26 6.74
N PRO A 247 24.66 -23.46 6.23
CA PRO A 247 24.97 -22.34 5.35
C PRO A 247 24.76 -21.02 6.08
N THR A 248 25.83 -20.24 6.09
CA THR A 248 25.95 -18.87 6.55
C THR A 248 24.92 -17.95 5.89
N ASN A 249 24.30 -17.14 6.73
CA ASN A 249 23.31 -16.14 6.37
C ASN A 249 24.03 -14.86 5.88
N ASP A 250 24.41 -14.83 4.61
CA ASP A 250 25.01 -13.64 3.95
C ASP A 250 24.03 -13.01 2.94
N LYS A 251 22.88 -12.58 3.44
CA LYS A 251 22.07 -11.55 2.78
C LYS A 251 21.71 -10.49 3.80
N LYS A 252 22.72 -9.69 4.18
CA LYS A 252 22.47 -8.39 4.81
C LYS A 252 21.68 -7.53 3.82
N ASP A 253 20.54 -7.05 4.30
CA ASP A 253 19.59 -6.18 3.61
C ASP A 253 20.26 -5.00 2.89
N VAL A 254 20.37 -5.11 1.57
CA VAL A 254 20.75 -4.02 0.66
C VAL A 254 19.78 -2.84 0.79
N TRP A 255 18.54 -3.09 1.22
CA TRP A 255 17.52 -2.06 1.45
C TRP A 255 17.78 -1.23 2.71
N SER A 256 18.34 -1.83 3.76
CA SER A 256 18.64 -1.13 5.02
C SER A 256 19.79 -0.14 4.90
N THR A 257 20.71 -0.38 3.97
CA THR A 257 21.92 0.42 3.77
C THR A 257 21.70 1.59 2.83
N GLN A 258 20.77 1.49 1.87
CA GLN A 258 20.39 2.61 1.01
C GLN A 258 19.54 3.63 1.78
N LEU A 259 18.56 3.16 2.56
CA LEU A 259 17.68 4.02 3.35
C LEU A 259 18.44 4.77 4.46
N ARG A 260 19.47 4.15 5.06
CA ARG A 260 20.32 4.76 6.10
C ARG A 260 21.21 5.89 5.56
N ARG A 261 21.59 5.80 4.28
CA ARG A 261 22.41 6.81 3.60
C ARG A 261 21.58 8.03 3.17
N GLU A 262 20.30 7.84 2.86
CA GLU A 262 19.38 8.92 2.48
C GLU A 262 18.87 9.74 3.67
N ILE A 263 18.84 9.16 4.88
CA ILE A 263 18.39 9.84 6.11
C ILE A 263 19.53 10.49 6.94
N GLY A 264 20.76 10.53 6.41
CA GLY A 264 21.87 11.29 7.01
C GLY A 264 22.31 10.85 8.42
N LEU A 265 22.22 9.56 8.75
CA LEU A 265 22.54 9.03 10.09
C LEU A 265 23.94 8.43 10.25
N ASP A 266 24.82 8.53 9.25
CA ASP A 266 26.21 8.09 9.36
C ASP A 266 27.15 9.31 9.35
N ASP A 267 27.15 10.08 10.44
CA ASP A 267 28.28 10.96 10.78
C ASP A 267 28.55 10.91 12.28
N ALA A 268 29.40 9.95 12.69
CA ALA A 268 30.18 10.04 13.92
C ALA A 268 31.28 8.97 13.94
N THR A 269 32.52 9.47 13.99
CA THR A 269 33.71 8.87 14.64
C THR A 269 34.41 7.68 13.96
N LYS A 270 35.42 8.01 13.14
CA LYS A 270 36.68 7.24 13.10
C LYS A 270 37.64 7.87 14.13
N PRO A 271 38.25 7.11 15.05
CA PRO A 271 39.38 7.61 15.84
C PRO A 271 40.66 7.57 14.99
N GLU A 272 41.30 8.73 14.83
CA GLU A 272 42.66 8.83 14.32
C GLU A 272 43.64 8.22 15.32
N THR A 273 44.38 7.22 14.89
CA THR A 273 45.58 6.73 15.58
C THR A 273 46.74 7.65 15.18
N ASN A 274 47.18 8.49 16.12
CA ASN A 274 48.48 9.16 16.03
C ASN A 274 49.56 8.16 16.44
N ASP A 275 50.37 7.74 15.48
CA ASP A 275 51.63 7.06 15.74
C ASP A 275 52.68 8.08 16.16
N VAL A 276 53.38 7.74 17.25
CA VAL A 276 54.52 8.43 17.81
C VAL A 276 55.79 7.83 17.19
N GLU A 277 56.61 8.67 16.56
CA GLU A 277 58.08 8.58 16.53
C GLU A 277 58.69 9.97 16.36
#